data_AF-A0A2V9VBX3-F1
#
_entry.id   AF-A0A2V9VBX3-F1
#
_cell.length_a   1.000
_cell.length_b   1.000
_cell.length_c   1.000
_cell.angle_alpha   90.00
_cell.angle_beta   90.00
_cell.angle_gamma   90.00
#
_symmetry.space_group_name_H-M   'P 1'
#
loop_
_entity.id
_entity.type
_entity.pdbx_description
1 polymer ?
#
loop_
_entity_poly.entity_id
_entity_poly.type
_entity_poly.pdbx_seq_one_letter_code
_entity_poly.pdbx_strand_id
1 'polypeptide(L)'
;MRNNEKRKEINEQEFFGFAKSYLSEAFPNPQRIDCPPDSELTRLAELPREANPSVSQHLTCCSPCFNRYMEILADLKRRKTG
;
A
#
# COMPACT_ATOMS: atom_id res chain seq x y z
N MET A 1 1.91 -1.92 43.51
CA MET A 1 0.79 -2.08 42.57
C MET A 1 1.34 -1.86 41.17
N ARG A 2 1.47 -2.89 40.34
CA ARG A 2 1.91 -2.75 38.93
C ARG A 2 0.64 -2.66 38.08
N ASN A 3 0.40 -1.50 37.46
CA ASN A 3 -0.66 -1.33 36.48
C ASN A 3 -0.40 -2.29 35.32
N ASN A 4 -1.25 -3.30 35.21
CA ASN A 4 -1.34 -4.19 34.08
C ASN A 4 -2.10 -3.44 32.98
N GLU A 5 -1.42 -2.52 32.28
CA GLU A 5 -1.93 -1.95 31.05
C GLU A 5 -1.99 -3.07 30.01
N LYS A 6 -3.16 -3.72 29.94
CA LYS A 6 -3.50 -4.66 28.87
C LYS A 6 -3.24 -3.97 27.55
N ARG A 7 -2.18 -4.38 26.83
CA ARG A 7 -2.03 -4.07 25.41
C ARG A 7 -3.34 -4.52 24.76
N LYS A 8 -4.15 -3.58 24.27
CA LYS A 8 -5.32 -3.92 23.46
C LYS A 8 -4.79 -4.74 22.28
N GLU A 9 -5.30 -5.96 22.13
CA GLU A 9 -5.03 -6.77 20.95
C GLU A 9 -5.49 -5.95 19.74
N ILE A 10 -4.55 -5.60 18.86
CA ILE A 10 -4.85 -4.86 17.63
C ILE A 10 -5.48 -5.87 16.68
N ASN A 11 -6.73 -5.64 16.30
CA ASN A 11 -7.37 -6.43 15.24
C ASN A 11 -6.65 -6.13 13.91
N GLU A 12 -6.02 -7.15 13.31
CA GLU A 12 -5.28 -7.01 12.06
C GLU A 12 -6.15 -6.44 10.94
N GLN A 13 -7.41 -6.86 10.83
CA GLN A 13 -8.32 -6.38 9.78
C GLN A 13 -8.64 -4.89 9.95
N GLU A 14 -8.84 -4.43 11.18
CA GLU A 14 -9.04 -3.01 11.47
C GLU A 14 -7.77 -2.21 11.19
N PHE A 15 -6.60 -2.73 11.55
CA PHE A 15 -5.33 -2.08 11.26
C PHE A 15 -5.06 -1.96 9.75
N PHE A 16 -5.24 -3.05 8.99
CA PHE A 16 -5.07 -3.03 7.54
C PHE A 16 -6.09 -2.11 6.87
N GLY A 17 -7.34 -2.10 7.35
CA GLY A 17 -8.36 -1.17 6.88
C GLY A 17 -7.97 0.29 7.10
N PHE A 18 -7.55 0.63 8.32
CA PHE A 18 -7.07 1.97 8.66
C PHE A 18 -5.85 2.37 7.84
N ALA A 19 -4.82 1.52 7.77
CA ALA A 19 -3.60 1.80 7.02
C ALA A 19 -3.88 2.04 5.54
N LYS A 20 -4.79 1.24 4.95
CA LYS A 20 -5.23 1.44 3.56
C LYS A 20 -5.89 2.81 3.38
N SER A 21 -6.88 3.15 4.20
CA SER A 21 -7.56 4.45 4.11
C SER A 21 -6.60 5.61 4.32
N TYR A 22 -5.72 5.52 5.32
CA TYR A 22 -4.74 6.56 5.62
C TYR A 22 -3.77 6.78 4.45
N LEU A 23 -3.16 5.72 3.92
CA LEU A 23 -2.23 5.83 2.79
C LEU A 23 -2.93 6.33 1.50
N SER A 24 -4.21 6.00 1.32
CA SER A 24 -5.01 6.47 0.18
C SER A 24 -5.33 7.97 0.18
N GLU A 25 -5.26 8.65 1.33
CA GLU A 25 -5.78 10.03 1.48
C GLU A 25 -4.79 11.02 2.09
N ALA A 26 -3.89 10.57 2.97
CA ALA A 26 -3.07 11.47 3.79
C ALA A 26 -1.88 12.13 3.07
N PHE A 27 -1.50 11.64 1.89
CA PHE A 27 -0.30 12.09 1.16
C PHE A 27 -0.60 12.42 -0.30
N PRO A 28 -1.37 13.49 -0.56
CA PRO A 28 -1.74 13.89 -1.91
C PRO A 28 -0.51 14.32 -2.71
N ASN A 29 -0.41 13.84 -3.96
CA ASN A 29 0.58 14.30 -4.94
C ASN A 29 -0.12 14.51 -6.30
N PRO A 30 -0.95 15.56 -6.42
CA PRO A 30 -1.85 15.73 -7.58
C PRO A 30 -1.10 15.91 -8.90
N GLN A 31 0.12 16.45 -8.85
CA GLN A 31 0.98 16.64 -10.03
C GLN A 31 1.83 15.41 -10.35
N ARG A 32 1.74 14.35 -9.53
CA ARG A 32 2.52 13.11 -9.64
C ARG A 32 4.02 13.34 -9.78
N ILE A 33 4.56 14.28 -9.00
CA ILE A 33 6.00 14.60 -8.99
C ILE A 33 6.77 13.40 -8.44
N ASP A 34 7.85 13.02 -9.11
CA ASP A 34 8.74 11.89 -8.76
C ASP A 34 8.03 10.53 -8.59
N CYS A 35 6.85 10.37 -9.18
CA CYS A 35 6.14 9.11 -9.16
C CYS A 35 6.86 8.05 -10.01
N PRO A 36 6.98 6.80 -9.53
CA PRO A 36 7.45 5.71 -10.35
C PRO A 36 6.47 5.45 -11.52
N PRO A 37 6.97 4.94 -12.66
CA PRO A 37 6.12 4.57 -13.78
C PRO A 37 5.25 3.35 -13.46
N ASP A 38 4.11 3.22 -14.16
CA ASP A 38 3.15 2.12 -13.97
C ASP A 38 3.79 0.73 -14.17
N SER A 39 4.83 0.62 -15.00
CA SER A 39 5.57 -0.64 -15.20
C SER A 39 6.27 -1.12 -13.92
N GLU A 40 6.82 -0.20 -13.13
CA GLU A 40 7.48 -0.52 -11.85
C GLU A 40 6.44 -0.89 -10.78
N LEU A 41 5.28 -0.22 -10.78
CA LEU A 41 4.16 -0.59 -9.90
C LEU A 41 3.61 -1.98 -10.24
N THR A 42 3.51 -2.30 -11.53
CA THR A 42 3.09 -3.62 -12.01
C THR A 42 4.10 -4.69 -11.62
N ARG A 43 5.39 -4.42 -11.83
CA ARG A 43 6.47 -5.33 -11.43
C ARG A 43 6.48 -5.57 -9.92
N LEU A 44 6.24 -4.55 -9.10
CA LEU A 44 6.07 -4.70 -7.65
C LEU A 44 4.88 -5.58 -7.30
N ALA A 45 3.77 -5.47 -8.01
CA ALA A 45 2.58 -6.28 -7.77
C ALA A 45 2.75 -7.75 -8.19
N GLU A 46 3.49 -8.00 -9.27
CA GLU A 46 3.70 -9.34 -9.83
C GLU A 46 4.87 -10.08 -9.17
N LEU A 47 6.00 -9.41 -8.97
CA LEU A 47 7.27 -9.96 -8.49
C LEU A 47 7.83 -9.11 -7.33
N PRO A 48 7.16 -9.07 -6.17
CA PRO A 48 7.50 -8.15 -5.08
C PRO A 48 8.91 -8.32 -4.50
N ARG A 49 9.52 -9.51 -4.64
CA ARG A 49 10.89 -9.77 -4.17
C ARG A 49 11.97 -9.25 -5.12
N GLU A 50 11.63 -8.99 -6.38
CA GLU A 50 12.55 -8.54 -7.44
C GLU A 50 12.36 -7.07 -7.82
N ALA A 51 11.32 -6.44 -7.27
CA ALA A 51 11.02 -5.05 -7.54
C ALA A 51 11.96 -4.10 -6.79
N ASN A 52 12.13 -2.90 -7.34
CA ASN A 52 12.96 -1.88 -6.73
C ASN A 52 12.39 -1.45 -5.35
N PRO A 53 13.17 -1.55 -4.25
CA PRO A 53 12.71 -1.16 -2.92
C PRO A 53 12.28 0.31 -2.80
N SER A 54 12.80 1.21 -3.65
CA SER A 54 12.37 2.61 -3.64
C SER A 54 10.91 2.78 -4.04
N VAL A 55 10.37 1.87 -4.86
CA VAL A 55 8.98 1.91 -5.31
C VAL A 55 8.06 1.62 -4.14
N SER A 56 8.35 0.58 -3.34
CA SER A 56 7.55 0.26 -2.15
C SER A 56 7.65 1.34 -1.08
N GLN A 57 8.81 2.00 -0.95
CA GLN A 57 8.95 3.19 -0.10
C GLN A 57 8.10 4.35 -0.60
N HIS A 58 8.06 4.62 -1.91
CA HIS A 58 7.23 5.70 -2.47
C HIS A 58 5.73 5.47 -2.21
N LEU A 59 5.28 4.22 -2.15
CA LEU A 59 3.88 3.90 -1.82
C LEU A 59 3.47 4.36 -0.41
N THR A 60 4.41 4.52 0.52
CA THR A 60 4.10 4.92 1.90
C THR A 60 3.94 6.42 2.07
N CYS A 61 4.30 7.23 1.06
CA CYS A 61 4.26 8.69 1.10
C CYS A 61 3.59 9.33 -0.13
N CYS A 62 2.94 8.55 -0.99
CA CYS A 62 2.28 9.05 -2.20
C CYS A 62 0.95 8.32 -2.41
N SER A 63 -0.15 8.97 -2.00
CA SER A 63 -1.50 8.42 -2.10
C SER A 63 -1.92 8.03 -3.53
N PRO A 64 -1.63 8.83 -4.59
CA PRO A 64 -1.92 8.41 -5.96
C PRO A 64 -1.23 7.10 -6.37
N CYS A 65 0.05 6.92 -6.00
CA CYS A 65 0.78 5.69 -6.33
C CYS A 65 0.27 4.49 -5.54
N PHE A 66 -0.07 4.68 -4.26
CA PHE A 66 -0.69 3.64 -3.46
C PHE A 66 -2.03 3.20 -4.05
N ASN A 67 -2.90 4.15 -4.41
CA ASN A 67 -4.19 3.85 -5.04
C ASN A 67 -4.01 3.10 -6.36
N ARG A 68 -3.10 3.56 -7.22
CA ARG A 68 -2.79 2.90 -8.48
C ARG A 68 -2.27 1.47 -8.28
N TYR A 69 -1.39 1.26 -7.31
CA TYR A 69 -0.89 -0.07 -6.95
C TYR A 69 -2.02 -1.00 -6.48
N MET A 70 -2.95 -0.49 -5.67
CA MET A 70 -4.11 -1.27 -5.21
C MET A 70 -5.06 -1.66 -6.34
N GLU A 71 -5.25 -0.80 -7.35
CA GLU A 71 -5.99 -1.14 -8.58
C GLU A 71 -5.30 -2.29 -9.32
N ILE A 72 -3.98 -2.20 -9.53
CA ILE A 72 -3.20 -3.26 -10.20
C ILE A 72 -3.35 -4.59 -9.46
N LEU A 73 -3.25 -4.60 -8.12
CA LEU A 73 -3.47 -5.81 -7.33
C LEU A 73 -4.88 -6.38 -7.48
N ALA A 74 -5.90 -5.52 -7.52
CA ALA A 74 -7.27 -5.94 -7.75
C ALA A 74 -7.42 -6.58 -9.16
N ASP A 75 -6.78 -6.01 -10.18
CA ASP A 75 -6.81 -6.51 -11.55
C ASP A 75 -6.14 -7.88 -11.66
N LEU A 76 -4.97 -8.05 -11.04
CA LEU A 76 -4.26 -9.33 -11.00
C LEU A 76 -5.06 -10.41 -10.28
N LYS A 77 -5.76 -10.07 -9.19
CA LYS A 77 -6.66 -11.01 -8.51
C LYS A 77 -7.78 -11.46 -9.44
N ARG A 78 -8.42 -10.54 -10.18
CA ARG A 78 -9.48 -10.90 -11.14
C ARG A 78 -8.98 -11.79 -12.26
N ARG A 79 -7.77 -11.56 -12.77
CA ARG A 79 -7.13 -12.39 -13.82
C ARG A 79 -6.77 -13.79 -13.35
N LYS A 80 -6.46 -13.99 -12.06
CA LYS A 80 -6.11 -15.31 -11.51
C LYS A 80 -7.33 -16.19 -11.23
N THR A 81 -8.52 -15.61 -11.15
CA THR A 81 -9.78 -16.31 -10.81
C THR A 81 -10.64 -16.62 -12.03
N GLY A 82 -10.31 -16.06 -13.21
CA GLY A 82 -10.89 -16.44 -14.50
C GLY A 82 -10.00 -17.41 -15.24
#